data_AF-L7QSB5-F1
#
_entry.id   AF-L7QSB5-F1
#
_cell.length_a   1.000
_cell.length_b   1.000
_cell.length_c   1.000
_cell.angle_alpha   90.00
_cell.angle_beta   90.00
_cell.angle_gamma   90.00
#
_symmetry.space_group_name_H-M   'P 1'
#
loop_
_entity.id
_entity.type
_entity.pdbx_description
1 polymer ?
#
loop_
_entity_poly.entity_id
_entity_poly.type
_entity_poly.pdbx_seq_one_letter_code
_entity_poly.pdbx_strand_id
1 'polypeptide(L)'
;TIWYLYRDNLLPPSTKFVGYARTKQTIAEVKEKCKKYMKIRPGDERKLEEFWKANEYLAGSYEKRVDFEFLNQTICKYEKGPISNRIFYLAVPPTVFEDATINIKNACIAFKGYTRIIIEKPFGRDDVSSAKLNNHLASLFIEDQLYRIDHYLGKEMVQNLMTIRFANQIFSPSWNRENIASVLITFKEPFGTEGRGGYFDDFGIIR
;
A
#
# COMPACT_ATOMS: atom_id res chain seq x y z
N THR A 1 0.66 -10.31 -1.23
CA THR A 1 2.05 -9.83 -1.29
C THR A 1 2.81 -10.05 0.00
N ILE A 2 2.30 -9.60 1.15
CA ILE A 2 3.05 -9.63 2.42
C ILE A 2 3.48 -11.03 2.87
N TRP A 3 2.67 -12.05 2.58
CA TRP A 3 3.04 -13.47 2.77
C TRP A 3 4.33 -13.85 2.04
N TYR A 4 4.51 -13.41 0.79
CA TYR A 4 5.70 -13.74 0.01
C TYR A 4 6.95 -13.09 0.61
N LEU A 5 6.84 -11.83 1.07
CA LEU A 5 7.93 -11.17 1.78
C LEU A 5 8.29 -11.90 3.09
N TYR A 6 7.28 -12.36 3.83
CA TYR A 6 7.48 -13.14 5.05
C TYR A 6 8.15 -14.49 4.75
N ARG A 7 7.62 -15.25 3.78
CA ARG A 7 8.15 -16.54 3.34
C ARG A 7 9.61 -16.44 2.93
N ASP A 8 9.95 -15.39 2.18
CA ASP A 8 11.29 -15.16 1.63
C ASP A 8 12.22 -14.43 2.62
N ASN A 9 11.81 -14.27 3.89
CA ASN A 9 12.59 -13.63 4.96
C ASN A 9 13.03 -12.19 4.64
N LEU A 10 12.21 -11.45 3.88
CA LEU A 10 12.45 -10.05 3.52
C LEU A 10 11.82 -9.05 4.51
N LEU A 11 11.19 -9.56 5.56
CA LEU A 11 10.62 -8.76 6.64
C LEU A 11 11.47 -8.90 7.91
N PRO A 12 11.52 -7.85 8.76
CA PRO A 12 12.12 -7.96 10.09
C PRO A 12 11.51 -9.13 10.89
N PRO A 13 12.30 -9.90 11.66
CA PRO A 13 11.80 -11.09 12.35
C PRO A 13 10.63 -10.83 13.34
N SER A 14 10.55 -9.62 13.90
CA SER A 14 9.52 -9.22 14.88
C SER A 14 8.30 -8.53 14.26
N THR A 15 8.09 -8.64 12.95
CA THR A 15 6.93 -8.01 12.28
C THR A 15 5.61 -8.61 12.76
N LYS A 16 4.64 -7.75 13.06
CA LYS A 16 3.25 -8.09 13.36
C LYS A 16 2.33 -7.48 12.32
N PHE A 17 1.23 -8.15 12.06
CA PHE A 17 0.24 -7.74 11.07
C PHE A 17 -1.11 -7.54 11.76
N VAL A 18 -1.73 -6.38 11.56
CA VAL A 18 -3.04 -6.08 12.13
C VAL A 18 -3.99 -5.71 10.99
N GLY A 19 -4.97 -6.58 10.74
CA GLY A 19 -6.07 -6.28 9.84
C GLY A 19 -7.10 -5.40 10.53
N TYR A 20 -7.59 -4.37 9.85
CA TYR A 20 -8.59 -3.45 10.39
C TYR A 20 -9.67 -3.16 9.35
N ALA A 21 -10.94 -3.43 9.68
CA ALA A 21 -12.08 -3.05 8.84
C ALA A 21 -13.40 -3.02 9.62
N ARG A 22 -14.47 -2.48 9.02
CA ARG A 22 -15.81 -2.42 9.64
C ARG A 22 -16.42 -3.81 9.89
N THR A 23 -16.11 -4.78 9.05
CA THR A 23 -16.69 -6.14 9.12
C THR A 23 -16.17 -6.85 10.36
N LYS A 24 -17.08 -7.33 11.21
CA LYS A 24 -16.72 -8.24 12.30
C LYS A 24 -16.44 -9.62 11.72
N GLN A 25 -15.19 -10.06 11.84
CA GLN A 25 -14.74 -11.37 11.39
C GLN A 25 -13.55 -11.82 12.23
N THR A 26 -13.32 -13.13 12.26
CA THR A 26 -12.18 -13.72 12.97
C THR A 26 -10.97 -13.87 12.05
N ILE A 27 -9.79 -14.04 12.63
CA ILE A 27 -8.58 -14.29 11.84
C ILE A 27 -8.68 -15.61 11.04
N ALA A 28 -9.42 -16.61 11.55
CA ALA A 28 -9.66 -17.86 10.85
C ALA A 28 -10.47 -17.64 9.55
N GLU A 29 -11.50 -16.79 9.60
CA GLU A 29 -12.29 -16.43 8.41
C GLU A 29 -11.46 -15.65 7.40
N VAL A 30 -10.60 -14.73 7.86
CA VAL A 30 -9.67 -14.00 6.98
C VAL A 30 -8.70 -14.97 6.32
N LYS A 31 -8.12 -15.92 7.08
CA LYS A 31 -7.22 -16.96 6.58
C LYS A 31 -7.87 -17.78 5.46
N GLU A 32 -9.09 -18.25 5.66
CA GLU A 32 -9.81 -19.02 4.63
C GLU A 32 -10.07 -18.20 3.36
N LYS A 33 -10.47 -16.93 3.49
CA LYS A 33 -10.66 -16.03 2.33
C LYS A 33 -9.35 -15.77 1.58
N CYS A 34 -8.22 -15.70 2.28
CA CYS A 34 -6.91 -15.45 1.69
C CYS A 34 -6.29 -16.69 1.04
N LYS A 35 -6.67 -17.90 1.47
CA LYS A 35 -6.06 -19.18 1.05
C LYS A 35 -5.97 -19.34 -0.47
N LYS A 36 -7.02 -18.98 -1.21
CA LYS A 36 -7.06 -19.06 -2.68
C LYS A 36 -6.06 -18.14 -3.40
N TYR A 37 -5.59 -17.08 -2.74
CA TYR A 37 -4.63 -16.12 -3.31
C TYR A 37 -3.18 -16.40 -2.87
N MET A 38 -2.99 -17.30 -1.91
CA MET A 38 -1.69 -17.67 -1.37
C MET A 38 -1.18 -18.92 -2.07
N LYS A 39 -0.18 -18.77 -2.93
CA LYS A 39 0.55 -19.90 -3.50
C LYS A 39 1.53 -20.43 -2.45
N ILE A 40 1.15 -21.50 -1.76
CA ILE A 40 1.95 -22.18 -0.74
C ILE A 40 2.79 -23.25 -1.43
N ARG A 41 4.11 -23.23 -1.22
CA ARG A 41 4.99 -24.28 -1.74
C ARG A 41 5.05 -25.44 -0.73
N PRO A 42 5.27 -26.69 -1.18
CA PRO A 42 5.54 -27.79 -0.27
C PRO A 42 6.73 -27.43 0.65
N GLY A 43 6.57 -27.57 1.96
CA GLY A 43 7.58 -27.24 2.97
C GLY A 43 7.42 -25.86 3.63
N ASP A 44 6.52 -25.00 3.15
CA ASP A 44 6.23 -23.70 3.76
C ASP A 44 5.18 -23.77 4.89
N GLU A 45 4.64 -24.93 5.22
CA GLU A 45 3.50 -25.10 6.13
C GLU A 45 3.78 -24.51 7.52
N ARG A 46 4.98 -24.76 8.06
CA ARG A 46 5.40 -24.20 9.35
C ARG A 46 5.49 -22.67 9.31
N LYS A 47 6.08 -22.11 8.25
CA LYS A 47 6.16 -20.65 8.07
C LYS A 47 4.78 -20.03 7.91
N LEU A 48 3.87 -20.73 7.27
CA LEU A 48 2.48 -20.28 7.11
C LEU A 48 1.75 -20.21 8.45
N GLU A 49 1.94 -21.22 9.31
CA GLU A 49 1.39 -21.20 10.66
C GLU A 49 1.98 -20.07 11.50
N GLU A 50 3.30 -19.87 11.46
CA GLU A 50 3.99 -18.77 12.15
C GLU A 50 3.52 -17.40 11.66
N PHE A 51 3.35 -17.24 10.33
CA PHE A 51 2.78 -16.05 9.73
C PHE A 51 1.40 -15.75 10.30
N TRP A 52 0.47 -16.72 10.29
CA TRP A 52 -0.88 -16.50 10.81
C TRP A 52 -0.91 -16.27 12.33
N LYS A 53 0.02 -16.86 13.11
CA LYS A 53 0.20 -16.54 14.54
C LYS A 53 0.67 -15.10 14.77
N ALA A 54 1.31 -14.47 13.76
CA ALA A 54 1.71 -13.06 13.81
C ALA A 54 0.64 -12.08 13.31
N ASN A 55 -0.52 -12.58 12.85
CA ASN A 55 -1.64 -11.75 12.40
C ASN A 55 -2.70 -11.62 13.49
N GLU A 56 -3.20 -10.40 13.68
CA GLU A 56 -4.38 -10.09 14.48
C GLU A 56 -5.39 -9.33 13.61
N TYR A 57 -6.66 -9.36 14.01
CA TYR A 57 -7.73 -8.66 13.31
C TYR A 57 -8.59 -7.88 14.30
N LEU A 58 -8.88 -6.63 13.97
CA LEU A 58 -9.75 -5.75 14.76
C LEU A 58 -10.85 -5.19 13.87
N ALA A 59 -12.09 -5.22 14.37
CA ALA A 59 -13.22 -4.59 13.71
C ALA A 59 -13.46 -3.18 14.27
N GLY A 60 -13.64 -2.19 13.39
CA GLY A 60 -13.86 -0.80 13.80
C GLY A 60 -14.24 0.13 12.65
N SER A 61 -14.76 1.32 12.98
CA SER A 61 -15.10 2.37 12.02
C SER A 61 -13.88 3.15 11.56
N TYR A 62 -13.93 3.73 10.36
CA TYR A 62 -12.89 4.63 9.88
C TYR A 62 -13.06 6.08 10.38
N GLU A 63 -14.27 6.42 10.85
CA GLU A 63 -14.67 7.77 11.26
C GLU A 63 -14.49 8.01 12.76
N LYS A 64 -14.61 6.97 13.58
CA LYS A 64 -14.64 7.11 15.04
C LYS A 64 -13.24 7.02 15.63
N ARG A 65 -12.80 8.10 16.27
CA ARG A 65 -11.52 8.15 17.00
C ARG A 65 -11.35 7.02 18.03
N VAL A 66 -12.41 6.69 18.77
CA VAL A 66 -12.39 5.64 19.80
C VAL A 66 -11.95 4.27 19.22
N ASP A 67 -12.36 3.95 17.99
CA ASP A 67 -11.99 2.68 17.36
C ASP A 67 -10.48 2.67 16.99
N PHE A 68 -9.91 3.82 16.64
CA PHE A 68 -8.46 3.97 16.44
C PHE A 68 -7.67 3.97 17.74
N GLU A 69 -8.25 4.41 18.86
CA GLU A 69 -7.64 4.25 20.18
C GLU A 69 -7.54 2.77 20.56
N PHE A 70 -8.57 1.97 20.27
CA PHE A 70 -8.51 0.51 20.42
C PHE A 70 -7.50 -0.15 19.47
N LEU A 71 -7.40 0.35 18.22
CA LEU A 71 -6.37 -0.08 17.28
C LEU A 71 -4.96 0.19 17.83
N ASN A 72 -4.73 1.41 18.33
CA ASN A 72 -3.46 1.78 18.95
C ASN A 72 -3.14 0.90 20.15
N GLN A 73 -4.11 0.65 21.04
CA GLN A 73 -3.91 -0.26 22.17
C GLN A 73 -3.51 -1.66 21.71
N THR A 74 -4.14 -2.17 20.65
CA THR A 74 -3.80 -3.48 20.06
C THR A 74 -2.38 -3.50 19.51
N ILE A 75 -1.98 -2.46 18.78
CA ILE A 75 -0.61 -2.33 18.25
C ILE A 75 0.41 -2.27 19.40
N CYS A 76 0.16 -1.43 20.41
CA CYS A 76 1.05 -1.23 21.55
C CYS A 76 1.36 -2.52 22.34
N LYS A 77 0.46 -3.53 22.34
CA LYS A 77 0.73 -4.84 22.99
C LYS A 77 1.99 -5.52 22.47
N TYR A 78 2.37 -5.24 21.21
CA TYR A 78 3.51 -5.84 20.54
C TYR A 78 4.75 -4.94 20.49
N GLU A 79 4.62 -3.66 20.84
CA GLU A 79 5.69 -2.67 20.81
C GLU A 79 6.52 -2.70 22.10
N LYS A 80 7.15 -3.84 22.39
CA LYS A 80 7.95 -4.03 23.61
C LYS A 80 9.41 -3.57 23.48
N GLY A 81 9.83 -3.19 22.26
CA GLY A 81 11.19 -2.77 21.97
C GLY A 81 11.42 -1.27 22.14
N PRO A 82 12.69 -0.81 22.13
CA PRO A 82 13.02 0.60 22.29
C PRO A 82 12.56 1.48 21.10
N ILE A 83 12.42 0.88 19.92
CA ILE A 83 11.94 1.52 18.69
C ILE A 83 10.92 0.58 18.04
N SER A 84 9.76 1.13 17.66
CA SER A 84 8.69 0.41 16.98
C SER A 84 8.23 1.20 15.76
N ASN A 85 8.34 0.57 14.60
CA ASN A 85 7.97 1.20 13.34
C ASN A 85 6.56 0.77 12.93
N ARG A 86 5.74 1.72 12.47
CA ARG A 86 4.37 1.48 12.03
C ARG A 86 4.23 1.79 10.54
N ILE A 87 3.58 0.88 9.81
CA ILE A 87 3.21 1.08 8.41
C ILE A 87 1.70 0.84 8.30
N PHE A 88 0.97 1.88 7.91
CA PHE A 88 -0.46 1.81 7.64
C PHE A 88 -0.68 1.70 6.14
N TYR A 89 -1.31 0.61 5.69
CA TYR A 89 -1.70 0.43 4.29
C TYR A 89 -3.19 0.72 4.14
N LEU A 90 -3.54 1.80 3.45
CA LEU A 90 -4.92 2.24 3.27
C LEU A 90 -5.53 1.57 2.04
N ALA A 91 -5.87 0.28 2.18
CA ALA A 91 -6.64 -0.47 1.18
C ALA A 91 -8.15 -0.22 1.35
N VAL A 92 -8.55 1.05 1.33
CA VAL A 92 -9.92 1.52 1.58
C VAL A 92 -10.35 2.49 0.47
N PRO A 93 -11.66 2.72 0.25
CA PRO A 93 -12.10 3.65 -0.78
C PRO A 93 -11.70 5.10 -0.44
N PRO A 94 -11.56 5.99 -1.45
CA PRO A 94 -11.18 7.39 -1.23
C PRO A 94 -12.10 8.16 -0.28
N THR A 95 -13.37 7.76 -0.20
CA THR A 95 -14.38 8.41 0.65
C THR A 95 -14.07 8.36 2.14
N VAL A 96 -13.21 7.43 2.59
CA VAL A 96 -12.82 7.31 4.00
C VAL A 96 -11.36 7.69 4.26
N PHE A 97 -10.64 8.17 3.24
CA PHE A 97 -9.23 8.54 3.38
C PHE A 97 -9.02 9.68 4.36
N GLU A 98 -9.83 10.75 4.26
CA GLU A 98 -9.69 11.91 5.12
C GLU A 98 -9.85 11.52 6.59
N ASP A 99 -10.95 10.86 6.94
CA ASP A 99 -11.23 10.43 8.32
C ASP A 99 -10.19 9.43 8.85
N ALA A 100 -9.82 8.43 8.05
CA ALA A 100 -8.84 7.43 8.47
C ALA A 100 -7.47 8.06 8.73
N THR A 101 -7.02 8.99 7.88
CA THR A 101 -5.72 9.65 8.03
C THR A 101 -5.67 10.60 9.23
N ILE A 102 -6.75 11.35 9.49
CA ILE A 102 -6.92 12.17 10.71
C ILE A 102 -6.83 11.28 11.96
N ASN A 103 -7.59 10.18 11.97
CA ASN A 103 -7.63 9.29 13.12
C ASN A 103 -6.29 8.57 13.34
N ILE A 104 -5.58 8.15 12.28
CA ILE A 104 -4.23 7.61 12.38
C ILE A 104 -3.29 8.64 13.00
N LYS A 105 -3.32 9.90 12.50
CA LYS A 105 -2.47 10.98 13.01
C LYS A 105 -2.72 11.27 14.49
N ASN A 106 -3.97 11.21 14.92
CA ASN A 106 -4.35 11.59 16.28
C ASN A 106 -4.14 10.47 17.30
N ALA A 107 -4.32 9.21 16.92
CA ALA A 107 -4.35 8.10 17.88
C ALA A 107 -3.26 7.04 17.66
N CYS A 108 -2.71 6.91 16.45
CA CYS A 108 -1.92 5.74 16.05
C CYS A 108 -0.48 6.06 15.60
N ILE A 109 0.04 7.26 15.85
CA ILE A 109 1.45 7.57 15.59
C ILE A 109 2.35 6.79 16.55
N ALA A 110 3.43 6.22 16.02
CA ALA A 110 4.45 5.54 16.82
C ALA A 110 5.11 6.51 17.80
N PHE A 111 5.29 6.09 19.05
CA PHE A 111 5.96 6.90 20.06
C PHE A 111 7.48 7.05 19.80
N LYS A 112 8.11 5.98 19.33
CA LYS A 112 9.53 5.93 18.92
C LYS A 112 9.66 5.10 17.66
N GLY A 113 10.26 5.65 16.61
CA GLY A 113 10.34 5.03 15.29
C GLY A 113 9.56 5.83 14.25
N TYR A 114 9.46 5.31 13.04
CA TYR A 114 8.70 5.98 11.98
C TYR A 114 7.24 5.50 11.96
N THR A 115 6.36 6.39 11.48
CA THR A 115 5.02 6.03 11.00
C THR A 115 4.96 6.35 9.51
N ARG A 116 4.64 5.36 8.68
CA ARG A 116 4.49 5.53 7.22
C ARG A 116 3.09 5.14 6.78
N ILE A 117 2.56 5.87 5.81
CA ILE A 117 1.21 5.74 5.29
C ILE A 117 1.32 5.40 3.81
N ILE A 118 0.81 4.23 3.43
CA ILE A 118 0.73 3.77 2.05
C ILE A 118 -0.69 4.02 1.55
N ILE A 119 -0.83 4.76 0.45
CA ILE A 119 -2.11 5.18 -0.12
C ILE A 119 -2.20 4.72 -1.56
N GLU A 120 -3.35 4.16 -1.93
CA GLU A 120 -3.66 3.70 -3.29
C GLU A 120 -4.42 4.77 -4.08
N LYS A 121 -4.33 4.67 -5.40
CA LYS A 121 -5.13 5.49 -6.32
C LYS A 121 -6.64 5.23 -6.13
N PRO A 122 -7.52 6.19 -6.46
CA PRO A 122 -7.27 7.48 -7.11
C PRO A 122 -6.79 8.60 -6.16
N PHE A 123 -5.89 9.45 -6.65
CA PHE A 123 -5.38 10.63 -5.94
C PHE A 123 -6.10 11.92 -6.38
N GLY A 124 -7.43 11.90 -6.31
CA GLY A 124 -8.29 12.92 -6.94
C GLY A 124 -8.75 12.53 -8.34
N ARG A 125 -9.58 13.37 -8.95
CA ARG A 125 -10.15 13.21 -10.31
C ARG A 125 -9.65 14.28 -11.30
N ASP A 126 -9.07 15.34 -10.77
CA ASP A 126 -8.54 16.53 -11.44
C ASP A 126 -7.47 17.20 -10.55
N ASP A 127 -6.84 18.25 -11.05
CA ASP A 127 -5.82 19.03 -10.34
C ASP A 127 -6.36 19.63 -9.03
N VAL A 128 -7.59 20.15 -9.02
CA VAL A 128 -8.21 20.78 -7.85
C VAL A 128 -8.44 19.76 -6.72
N SER A 129 -9.05 18.63 -7.02
CA SER A 129 -9.34 17.56 -6.06
C SER A 129 -8.06 16.84 -5.60
N SER A 130 -7.07 16.70 -6.50
CA SER A 130 -5.75 16.17 -6.15
C SER A 130 -5.01 17.10 -5.20
N ALA A 131 -5.01 18.41 -5.48
CA ALA A 131 -4.41 19.42 -4.61
C ALA A 131 -5.09 19.46 -3.23
N LYS A 132 -6.42 19.33 -3.17
CA LYS A 132 -7.16 19.23 -1.90
C LYS A 132 -6.69 18.02 -1.08
N LEU A 133 -6.63 16.83 -1.69
CA LEU A 133 -6.15 15.62 -1.01
C LEU A 133 -4.69 15.78 -0.56
N ASN A 134 -3.84 16.37 -1.40
CA ASN A 134 -2.44 16.58 -1.07
C ASN A 134 -2.26 17.56 0.10
N ASN A 135 -2.98 18.67 0.10
CA ASN A 135 -2.94 19.65 1.20
C ASN A 135 -3.44 19.04 2.51
N HIS A 136 -4.50 18.23 2.46
CA HIS A 136 -4.98 17.46 3.60
C HIS A 136 -3.89 16.54 4.16
N LEU A 137 -3.27 15.70 3.33
CA LEU A 137 -2.22 14.78 3.75
C LEU A 137 -0.98 15.51 4.29
N ALA A 138 -0.54 16.57 3.61
CA ALA A 138 0.60 17.40 4.02
C ALA A 138 0.38 18.13 5.34
N SER A 139 -0.88 18.43 5.70
CA SER A 139 -1.21 19.00 7.01
C SER A 139 -1.04 18.00 8.17
N LEU A 140 -1.07 16.69 7.87
CA LEU A 140 -1.02 15.62 8.87
C LEU A 140 0.35 14.93 8.93
N PHE A 141 1.00 14.73 7.78
CA PHE A 141 2.22 13.95 7.64
C PHE A 141 3.26 14.71 6.82
N ILE A 142 4.54 14.50 7.14
CA ILE A 142 5.63 14.95 6.27
C ILE A 142 5.76 14.01 5.06
N GLU A 143 6.34 14.50 3.96
CA GLU A 143 6.40 13.77 2.69
C GLU A 143 7.12 12.41 2.82
N ASP A 144 8.18 12.31 3.64
CA ASP A 144 8.92 11.06 3.90
C ASP A 144 8.07 9.95 4.57
N GLN A 145 6.91 10.32 5.11
CA GLN A 145 5.94 9.37 5.67
C GLN A 145 4.92 8.88 4.65
N LEU A 146 4.76 9.56 3.51
CA LEU A 146 3.70 9.30 2.54
C LEU A 146 4.21 8.47 1.36
N TYR A 147 3.56 7.33 1.11
CA TYR A 147 3.90 6.40 0.04
C TYR A 147 2.68 6.24 -0.87
N ARG A 148 2.63 7.05 -1.93
CA ARG A 148 1.56 7.00 -2.94
C ARG A 148 1.90 5.90 -3.94
N ILE A 149 1.03 4.90 -4.06
CA ILE A 149 1.27 3.73 -4.90
C ILE A 149 0.86 4.01 -6.35
N ASP A 150 1.84 3.93 -7.22
CA ASP A 150 1.65 3.52 -8.61
C ASP A 150 2.36 2.18 -8.83
N HIS A 151 1.57 1.12 -9.00
CA HIS A 151 2.07 -0.23 -9.13
C HIS A 151 2.93 -0.46 -10.39
N TYR A 152 2.87 0.41 -11.40
CA TYR A 152 3.77 0.32 -12.55
C TYR A 152 5.23 0.57 -12.15
N LEU A 153 5.47 1.44 -11.17
CA LEU A 153 6.81 1.73 -10.64
C LEU A 153 7.44 0.52 -9.92
N GLY A 154 6.62 -0.48 -9.56
CA GLY A 154 7.06 -1.75 -9.01
C GLY A 154 7.41 -2.81 -10.06
N LYS A 155 7.18 -2.56 -11.35
CA LYS A 155 7.49 -3.55 -12.41
C LYS A 155 8.97 -3.53 -12.75
N GLU A 156 9.56 -4.71 -12.85
CA GLU A 156 10.99 -4.92 -13.10
C GLU A 156 11.51 -4.12 -14.31
N MET A 157 10.82 -4.21 -15.45
CA MET A 157 11.23 -3.49 -16.66
C MET A 157 11.13 -1.97 -16.54
N VAL A 158 10.19 -1.45 -15.73
CA VAL A 158 10.06 -0.02 -15.47
C VAL A 158 11.22 0.47 -14.60
N GLN A 159 11.57 -0.29 -13.56
CA GLN A 159 12.73 0.00 -12.72
C GLN A 159 14.05 -0.05 -13.52
N ASN A 160 14.15 -0.97 -14.48
CA ASN A 160 15.33 -1.15 -15.31
C ASN A 160 15.58 0.01 -16.29
N LEU A 161 14.57 0.87 -16.58
CA LEU A 161 14.75 2.03 -17.46
C LEU A 161 15.88 2.96 -16.98
N MET A 162 16.05 3.11 -15.67
CA MET A 162 17.13 3.92 -15.09
C MET A 162 18.50 3.31 -15.39
N THR A 163 18.65 2.00 -15.15
CA THR A 163 19.90 1.27 -15.42
C THR A 163 20.24 1.32 -16.92
N ILE A 164 19.27 1.05 -17.78
CA ILE A 164 19.47 1.09 -19.24
C ILE A 164 19.98 2.48 -19.67
N ARG A 165 19.34 3.56 -19.20
CA ARG A 165 19.67 4.92 -19.63
C ARG A 165 21.01 5.43 -19.08
N PHE A 166 21.32 5.15 -17.81
CA PHE A 166 22.42 5.83 -17.11
C PHE A 166 23.64 4.96 -16.84
N ALA A 167 23.51 3.62 -16.83
CA ALA A 167 24.65 2.72 -16.60
C ALA A 167 25.37 2.33 -17.91
N ASN A 168 24.84 2.72 -19.07
CA ASN A 168 25.36 2.30 -20.38
C ASN A 168 25.85 3.51 -21.18
N GLN A 169 27.16 3.56 -21.44
CA GLN A 169 27.80 4.63 -22.22
C GLN A 169 27.28 4.74 -23.66
N ILE A 170 26.70 3.67 -24.22
CA ILE A 170 26.15 3.67 -25.58
C ILE A 170 24.82 4.44 -25.64
N PHE A 171 24.00 4.37 -24.60
CA PHE A 171 22.69 5.03 -24.58
C PHE A 171 22.75 6.48 -24.12
N SER A 172 23.69 6.82 -23.24
CA SER A 172 23.83 8.17 -22.69
C SER A 172 23.96 9.29 -23.76
N PRO A 173 24.85 9.20 -24.78
CA PRO A 173 24.98 10.25 -25.79
C PRO A 173 23.84 10.29 -26.80
N SER A 174 23.08 9.19 -26.94
CA SER A 174 21.97 9.07 -27.91
C SER A 174 20.62 9.44 -27.31
N TRP A 175 20.51 9.59 -25.98
CA TRP A 175 19.24 9.89 -25.32
C TRP A 175 18.91 11.40 -25.31
N ASN A 176 18.76 12.00 -26.49
CA ASN A 176 18.44 13.43 -26.65
C ASN A 176 17.69 13.72 -27.97
N ARG A 177 17.22 14.96 -28.12
CA ARG A 177 16.43 15.43 -29.28
C ARG A 177 17.15 15.35 -30.62
N GLU A 178 18.49 15.33 -30.64
CA GLU A 178 19.27 15.27 -31.88
C GLU A 178 19.32 13.84 -32.45
N ASN A 179 19.02 12.84 -31.61
CA ASN A 179 19.14 11.42 -31.96
C ASN A 179 17.80 10.67 -31.87
N ILE A 180 16.80 11.20 -31.16
CA ILE A 180 15.49 10.57 -30.97
C ILE A 180 14.43 11.33 -31.79
N ALA A 181 13.84 10.64 -32.77
CA ALA A 181 12.73 11.17 -33.57
C ALA A 181 11.40 11.20 -32.79
N SER A 182 11.10 10.17 -31.99
CA SER A 182 9.89 10.10 -31.18
C SER A 182 10.01 9.09 -30.03
N VAL A 183 9.15 9.23 -29.01
CA VAL A 183 9.00 8.28 -27.90
C VAL A 183 7.55 7.81 -27.88
N LEU A 184 7.34 6.50 -27.97
CA LEU A 184 6.01 5.89 -27.95
C LEU A 184 5.81 5.11 -26.66
N ILE A 185 4.75 5.46 -25.91
CA ILE A 185 4.32 4.73 -24.71
C ILE A 185 2.97 4.10 -25.04
N THR A 186 2.88 2.78 -24.92
CA THR A 186 1.68 2.01 -25.29
C THR A 186 1.21 1.18 -24.11
N PHE A 187 -0.08 1.31 -23.78
CA PHE A 187 -0.79 0.42 -22.86
C PHE A 187 -1.95 -0.21 -23.62
N LYS A 188 -2.02 -1.55 -23.63
CA LYS A 188 -3.05 -2.32 -24.33
C LYS A 188 -3.51 -3.46 -23.44
N GLU A 189 -4.82 -3.61 -23.34
CA GLU A 189 -5.46 -4.75 -22.67
C GLU A 189 -6.31 -5.50 -23.69
N PRO A 190 -6.24 -6.85 -23.75
CA PRO A 190 -7.03 -7.63 -24.70
C PRO A 190 -8.47 -7.90 -24.20
N PHE A 191 -8.89 -7.26 -23.11
CA PHE A 191 -10.19 -7.44 -22.46
C PHE A 191 -10.88 -6.09 -22.22
N GLY A 192 -12.20 -6.13 -22.01
CA GLY A 192 -13.03 -4.94 -21.78
C GLY A 192 -13.13 -4.59 -20.30
N THR A 193 -14.24 -3.95 -19.89
CA THR A 193 -14.45 -3.54 -18.49
C THR A 193 -14.83 -4.69 -17.55
N GLU A 194 -15.08 -5.91 -18.06
CA GLU A 194 -15.31 -7.15 -17.28
C GLU A 194 -16.21 -6.96 -16.04
N GLY A 195 -17.39 -6.35 -16.21
CA GLY A 195 -18.35 -6.10 -15.13
C GLY A 195 -18.03 -4.93 -14.19
N ARG A 196 -16.96 -4.17 -14.44
CA ARG A 196 -16.57 -2.96 -13.70
C ARG A 196 -16.85 -1.66 -14.45
N GLY A 197 -17.74 -1.71 -15.45
CA GLY A 197 -18.07 -0.56 -16.31
C GLY A 197 -18.50 0.68 -15.53
N GLY A 198 -19.30 0.51 -14.46
CA GLY A 198 -19.74 1.65 -13.64
C GLY A 198 -18.62 2.37 -12.89
N TYR A 199 -17.55 1.67 -12.50
CA TYR A 199 -16.36 2.35 -11.96
C TYR A 199 -15.53 2.98 -13.06
N PHE A 200 -15.42 2.34 -14.22
CA PHE A 200 -14.66 2.87 -15.35
C PHE A 200 -15.29 4.14 -15.94
N ASP A 201 -16.62 4.23 -16.00
CA ASP A 201 -17.35 5.37 -16.58
C ASP A 201 -17.03 6.70 -15.87
N ASP A 202 -16.89 6.64 -14.54
CA ASP A 202 -16.56 7.80 -13.69
C ASP A 202 -15.15 8.37 -13.93
N PHE A 203 -14.22 7.56 -14.43
CA PHE A 203 -12.79 7.92 -14.52
C PHE A 203 -12.26 7.95 -15.97
N GLY A 204 -12.72 7.03 -16.82
CA GLY A 204 -12.24 6.83 -18.18
C GLY A 204 -10.82 6.25 -18.23
N ILE A 205 -10.23 6.20 -19.43
CA ILE A 205 -8.89 5.63 -19.65
C ILE A 205 -7.74 6.59 -19.33
N ILE A 206 -8.00 7.89 -19.29
CA ILE A 206 -6.97 8.93 -19.08
C ILE A 206 -6.59 9.05 -17.60
N ARG A 207 -7.50 8.71 -16.68
CA ARG A 207 -7.33 8.83 -15.22
C ARG A 207 -6.91 7.49 -14.60
#